data_AF-A0A3C1BNL4-F1
#
_entry.id   AF-A0A3C1BNL4-F1
#
_cell.length_a   1.000
_cell.length_b   1.000
_cell.length_c   1.000
_cell.angle_alpha   90.00
_cell.angle_beta   90.00
_cell.angle_gamma   90.00
#
_symmetry.space_group_name_H-M   'P 1'
#
loop_
_entity.id
_entity.type
_entity.pdbx_description
1 polymer ?
#
loop_
_entity_poly.entity_id
_entity_poly.type
_entity_poly.pdbx_seq_one_letter_code
_entity_poly.pdbx_strand_id
1 'polypeptide(L)'
;EGLYIAGGSRALYEETATAGQAAFIKKYKERYGEFPTVGTQYAYMPTRILIEALKKAGPDLTADKLVSAIESFDQFDDGINTPVHSYSATDHSGSDAVFLDQVQNGRLRGLEQRIDLLP
;
A
#
# COMPACT_ATOMS: atom_id res chain seq x y z
N GLU A 1 13.95 18.00 -11.23
CA GLU A 1 15.18 17.50 -10.59
C GLU A 1 15.32 18.09 -9.19
N GLY A 2 15.89 17.34 -8.24
CA GLY A 2 16.21 17.82 -6.89
C GLY A 2 15.01 18.04 -5.96
N LEU A 3 13.78 17.81 -6.44
CA LEU A 3 12.56 17.87 -5.64
C LEU A 3 12.46 16.67 -4.72
N TYR A 4 11.98 16.89 -3.50
CA TYR A 4 11.72 15.85 -2.50
C TYR A 4 10.22 15.59 -2.42
N ILE A 5 9.85 14.31 -2.29
CA ILE A 5 8.46 13.86 -2.15
C ILE A 5 8.38 12.93 -0.94
N ALA A 6 7.46 13.22 -0.04
CA ALA A 6 7.08 12.32 1.05
C ALA A 6 5.71 11.70 0.74
N GLY A 7 5.57 10.38 0.85
CA GLY A 7 4.30 9.72 0.58
C GLY A 7 4.23 8.28 1.09
N GLY A 8 3.01 7.78 1.28
CA GLY A 8 2.76 6.41 1.79
C GLY A 8 2.96 5.27 0.77
N SER A 9 3.46 5.56 -0.43
CA SER A 9 3.79 4.55 -1.45
C SER A 9 4.88 5.09 -2.38
N ARG A 10 5.73 4.20 -2.91
CA ARG A 10 6.81 4.56 -3.83
C ARG A 10 6.43 4.21 -5.27
N ALA A 11 6.91 5.00 -6.23
CA ALA A 11 6.75 4.66 -7.64
C ALA A 11 7.36 3.28 -7.94
N LEU A 12 6.60 2.44 -8.65
CA LEU A 12 7.09 1.15 -9.14
C LEU A 12 7.93 1.34 -10.39
N TYR A 13 8.92 0.48 -10.54
CA TYR A 13 9.78 0.40 -11.71
C TYR A 13 9.99 -1.06 -12.07
N GLU A 14 9.84 -1.40 -13.36
CA GLU A 14 9.88 -2.80 -13.80
C GLU A 14 11.26 -3.43 -13.55
N GLU A 15 12.32 -2.67 -13.74
CA GLU A 15 13.69 -3.16 -13.60
C GLU A 15 14.10 -3.46 -12.16
N THR A 16 13.41 -2.88 -11.17
CA THR A 16 13.68 -3.08 -9.74
C THR A 16 12.49 -3.69 -9.01
N ALA A 17 11.49 -4.18 -9.74
CA ALA A 17 10.27 -4.71 -9.13
C ALA A 17 10.57 -6.00 -8.37
N THR A 18 10.04 -6.11 -7.14
CA THR A 18 9.98 -7.41 -6.45
C THR A 18 9.07 -8.38 -7.22
N ALA A 19 9.10 -9.67 -6.87
CA ALA A 19 8.23 -10.66 -7.52
C ALA A 19 6.74 -10.30 -7.42
N GLY A 20 6.30 -9.81 -6.26
CA GLY A 20 4.91 -9.36 -6.04
C GLY A 20 4.56 -8.12 -6.87
N GLN A 21 5.46 -7.12 -6.91
CA GLN A 21 5.28 -5.93 -7.74
C GLN A 21 5.24 -6.28 -9.24
N ALA A 22 6.12 -7.15 -9.71
CA ALA A 22 6.15 -7.59 -11.10
C ALA A 22 4.86 -8.33 -11.50
N ALA A 23 4.35 -9.20 -10.62
CA ALA A 23 3.07 -9.87 -10.82
C ALA A 23 1.89 -8.89 -10.88
N PHE A 24 1.89 -7.88 -10.00
CA PHE A 24 0.89 -6.82 -10.00
C PHE A 24 0.95 -5.97 -11.29
N ILE A 25 2.14 -5.50 -11.68
CA ILE A 25 2.36 -4.71 -12.90
C ILE A 25 1.87 -5.49 -14.13
N LYS A 26 2.26 -6.76 -14.25
CA LYS A 26 1.83 -7.64 -15.35
C LYS A 26 0.32 -7.73 -15.41
N LYS A 27 -0.34 -8.08 -14.30
CA LYS A 27 -1.80 -8.23 -14.23
C LYS A 27 -2.53 -6.92 -14.55
N TYR A 28 -1.99 -5.79 -14.10
CA TYR A 28 -2.58 -4.48 -14.38
C TYR A 28 -2.47 -4.12 -15.88
N LYS A 29 -1.29 -4.32 -16.48
CA LYS A 29 -1.07 -4.10 -17.93
C LYS A 29 -1.93 -5.01 -18.79
N GLU A 30 -2.06 -6.29 -18.44
CA GLU A 30 -2.91 -7.25 -19.17
C GLU A 30 -4.39 -6.83 -19.16
N ARG A 31 -4.86 -6.22 -18.06
CA ARG A 31 -6.26 -5.82 -17.90
C ARG A 31 -6.58 -4.46 -18.50
N TYR A 32 -5.69 -3.48 -18.34
CA TYR A 32 -5.97 -2.08 -18.65
C TYR A 32 -5.13 -1.52 -19.80
N GLY A 33 -4.07 -2.21 -20.22
CA GLY A 33 -3.17 -1.75 -21.29
C GLY A 33 -2.18 -0.67 -20.87
N GLU A 34 -2.12 -0.32 -19.58
CA GLU A 34 -1.30 0.78 -19.04
C GLU A 34 -0.44 0.34 -17.86
N PHE A 35 0.59 1.11 -17.52
CA PHE A 35 1.41 0.88 -16.32
C PHE A 35 0.69 1.42 -15.07
N PRO A 36 0.69 0.70 -13.92
CA PRO A 36 0.06 1.18 -12.71
C PRO A 36 0.84 2.36 -12.10
N THR A 37 0.18 3.51 -11.97
CA THR A 37 0.79 4.70 -11.35
C THR A 37 0.80 4.59 -9.82
N VAL A 38 1.47 5.52 -9.13
CA VAL A 38 1.36 5.62 -7.65
C VAL A 38 -0.09 5.77 -7.20
N GLY A 39 -0.92 6.50 -7.96
CA GLY A 39 -2.36 6.61 -7.68
C GLY A 39 -3.09 5.27 -7.68
N THR A 40 -2.69 4.34 -8.55
CA THR A 40 -3.21 2.98 -8.56
C THR A 40 -2.85 2.21 -7.28
N GLN A 41 -1.64 2.41 -6.75
CA GLN A 41 -1.21 1.76 -5.50
C GLN A 41 -2.04 2.23 -4.30
N TYR A 42 -2.34 3.52 -4.22
CA TYR A 42 -3.22 4.08 -3.17
C TYR A 42 -4.64 3.50 -3.19
N ALA A 43 -5.13 3.02 -4.34
CA ALA A 43 -6.39 2.29 -4.41
C ALA A 43 -6.22 0.79 -4.13
N TYR A 44 -5.09 0.20 -4.51
CA TYR A 44 -4.81 -1.23 -4.36
C TYR A 44 -4.75 -1.65 -2.88
N MET A 45 -3.95 -0.96 -2.08
CA MET A 45 -3.75 -1.27 -0.66
C MET A 45 -5.06 -1.33 0.15
N PRO A 46 -5.93 -0.29 0.18
CA PRO A 46 -7.15 -0.34 0.99
C PRO A 46 -8.16 -1.36 0.44
N THR A 47 -8.13 -1.63 -0.87
CA THR A 47 -8.94 -2.69 -1.48
C THR A 47 -8.50 -4.07 -0.99
N ARG A 48 -7.19 -4.31 -0.84
CA ARG A 48 -6.67 -5.57 -0.28
C ARG A 48 -7.13 -5.79 1.16
N ILE A 49 -7.02 -4.76 2.00
CA ILE A 49 -7.51 -4.79 3.38
C ILE A 49 -9.01 -5.11 3.41
N LEU A 50 -9.81 -4.40 2.60
CA LEU A 50 -11.25 -4.64 2.53
C LEU A 50 -11.60 -6.08 2.12
N ILE A 51 -10.93 -6.61 1.09
CA ILE A 51 -11.16 -7.98 0.61
C ILE A 51 -10.84 -8.99 1.71
N GLU A 52 -9.70 -8.86 2.39
CA GLU A 52 -9.32 -9.78 3.46
C GLU A 52 -10.24 -9.62 4.69
N ALA A 53 -10.70 -8.40 5.00
CA ALA A 53 -11.64 -8.16 6.10
C ALA A 53 -13.00 -8.79 5.81
N LEU A 54 -13.51 -8.67 4.58
CA LEU A 54 -14.76 -9.30 4.15
C LEU A 54 -14.67 -10.83 4.24
N LYS A 55 -13.55 -11.43 3.83
CA LYS A 55 -13.32 -12.88 4.00
C LYS A 55 -13.33 -13.29 5.47
N LYS A 56 -12.71 -12.50 6.34
CA LYS A 56 -12.62 -12.77 7.78
C LYS A 56 -13.97 -12.57 8.49
N ALA A 57 -14.75 -11.57 8.11
CA ALA A 57 -16.09 -11.32 8.64
C ALA A 57 -17.08 -12.44 8.27
N GLY A 58 -16.87 -13.10 7.12
CA GLY A 58 -17.67 -14.22 6.67
C GLY A 58 -19.00 -13.81 6.01
N PRO A 59 -19.81 -14.79 5.57
CA PRO A 59 -20.99 -14.55 4.73
C PRO A 59 -22.17 -13.90 5.47
N ASP A 60 -22.26 -14.05 6.79
CA ASP A 60 -23.25 -13.37 7.63
C ASP A 60 -22.72 -11.97 8.02
N LEU A 61 -22.54 -11.13 7.01
CA LEU A 61 -21.85 -9.84 7.13
C LEU A 61 -22.69 -8.82 7.89
N THR A 62 -22.07 -8.18 8.89
CA THR A 62 -22.59 -6.98 9.55
C THR A 62 -21.50 -5.91 9.60
N ALA A 63 -21.88 -4.65 9.83
CA ALA A 63 -20.91 -3.56 10.02
C ALA A 63 -19.95 -3.87 11.18
N ASP A 64 -20.48 -4.35 12.32
CA ASP A 64 -19.67 -4.70 13.49
C ASP A 64 -18.65 -5.79 13.16
N LYS A 65 -19.04 -6.85 12.44
CA LYS A 65 -18.11 -7.91 12.04
C LYS A 65 -17.04 -7.41 11.07
N LEU A 66 -17.40 -6.50 10.16
CA LEU A 66 -16.43 -5.90 9.24
C LEU A 66 -15.42 -5.03 10.00
N VAL A 67 -15.89 -4.17 10.91
CA VAL A 67 -15.03 -3.32 11.74
C VAL A 67 -14.10 -4.18 12.59
N SER A 68 -14.64 -5.16 13.33
CA SER A 68 -13.82 -6.08 14.13
C SER A 68 -12.82 -6.88 13.28
N ALA A 69 -13.16 -7.21 12.03
CA ALA A 69 -12.21 -7.87 11.13
C ALA A 69 -11.07 -6.92 10.71
N ILE A 70 -11.36 -5.67 10.38
CA ILE A 70 -10.33 -4.66 10.04
C ILE A 70 -9.43 -4.38 11.24
N GLU A 71 -10.01 -4.13 12.42
CA GLU A 71 -9.29 -3.86 13.67
C GLU A 71 -8.46 -5.04 14.18
N SER A 72 -8.58 -6.22 13.57
CA SER A 72 -7.79 -7.40 13.89
C SER A 72 -6.54 -7.56 13.02
N PHE A 73 -6.30 -6.67 12.06
CA PHE A 73 -5.11 -6.70 11.24
C PHE A 73 -3.92 -6.12 11.98
N ASP A 74 -2.84 -6.89 12.01
CA ASP A 74 -1.56 -6.48 12.53
C ASP A 74 -0.48 -6.80 11.49
N GLN A 75 0.31 -5.79 11.13
CA GLN A 75 1.37 -5.85 10.12
C GLN A 75 0.89 -6.46 8.80
N PHE A 76 -0.29 -6.04 8.33
CA PHE A 76 -0.86 -6.49 7.07
C PHE A 76 0.04 -6.09 5.90
N ASP A 77 0.52 -7.08 5.16
CA ASP A 77 1.29 -6.92 3.93
C ASP A 77 0.39 -7.12 2.71
N ASP A 78 0.36 -6.13 1.82
CA ASP A 78 -0.46 -6.15 0.60
C ASP A 78 0.16 -6.97 -0.56
N GLY A 79 1.40 -7.42 -0.37
CA GLY A 79 2.18 -8.23 -1.30
C GLY A 79 2.90 -7.44 -2.40
N ILE A 80 2.80 -6.10 -2.40
CA ILE A 80 3.53 -5.23 -3.34
C ILE A 80 4.49 -4.27 -2.63
N ASN A 81 4.77 -4.52 -1.35
CA ASN A 81 5.77 -3.81 -0.55
C ASN A 81 5.43 -2.32 -0.36
N THR A 82 4.14 -2.00 -0.19
CA THR A 82 3.73 -0.76 0.49
C THR A 82 4.07 -0.86 1.98
N PRO A 83 3.94 0.23 2.78
CA PRO A 83 4.01 0.10 4.22
C PRO A 83 3.01 -0.94 4.70
N VAL A 84 3.38 -1.67 5.75
CA VAL A 84 2.47 -2.59 6.42
C VAL A 84 1.42 -1.80 7.21
N HIS A 85 0.23 -2.38 7.35
CA HIS A 85 -0.89 -1.74 8.04
C HIS A 85 -1.33 -2.52 9.29
N SER A 86 -1.40 -1.83 10.42
CA SER A 86 -1.96 -2.34 11.68
C SER A 86 -3.14 -1.47 12.10
N TYR A 87 -4.21 -2.08 12.56
CA TYR A 87 -5.39 -1.39 13.09
C TYR A 87 -5.73 -1.94 14.46
N SER A 88 -6.42 -1.14 15.27
CA SER A 88 -6.95 -1.57 16.56
C SER A 88 -8.24 -0.83 16.88
N ALA A 89 -8.94 -1.21 17.96
CA ALA A 89 -10.13 -0.51 18.43
C ALA A 89 -9.90 0.97 18.77
N THR A 90 -8.64 1.38 18.97
CA THR A 90 -8.27 2.75 19.38
C THR A 90 -7.34 3.45 18.39
N ASP A 91 -6.92 2.77 17.32
CA ASP A 91 -6.07 3.34 16.28
C ASP A 91 -6.50 2.82 14.91
N HIS A 92 -7.03 3.73 14.09
CA HIS A 92 -7.55 3.45 12.75
C HIS A 92 -6.70 4.05 11.64
N SER A 93 -5.52 4.60 11.94
CA SER A 93 -4.64 5.25 10.96
C SER A 93 -4.01 4.23 10.00
N GLY A 94 -3.80 2.99 10.46
CA GLY A 94 -3.25 1.90 9.65
C GLY A 94 -1.74 1.94 9.57
N SER A 95 -1.14 3.10 9.23
CA SER A 95 0.31 3.26 9.16
C SER A 95 0.69 4.73 9.28
N ASP A 96 1.70 5.02 10.10
CA ASP A 96 2.32 6.35 10.22
C ASP A 96 3.60 6.49 9.39
N ALA A 97 3.96 5.45 8.65
CA ALA A 97 5.17 5.40 7.86
C ALA A 97 5.01 6.13 6.52
N VAL A 98 5.93 7.04 6.24
CA VAL A 98 6.09 7.61 4.90
C VAL A 98 7.46 7.31 4.32
N PHE A 99 7.53 7.17 3.01
CA PHE A 99 8.77 7.13 2.26
C PHE A 99 9.21 8.54 1.91
N LEU A 100 10.53 8.78 1.93
CA LEU A 100 11.12 9.99 1.37
C LEU A 100 11.87 9.65 0.08
N ASP A 101 11.47 10.29 -0.99
CA ASP A 101 12.06 10.15 -2.31
C ASP A 101 12.60 11.50 -2.80
N GLN A 102 13.61 11.45 -3.67
CA GLN A 102 14.07 12.59 -4.45
C GLN A 102 13.95 12.30 -5.95
N VAL A 103 13.55 13.32 -6.71
CA VAL A 103 13.57 13.26 -8.18
C VAL A 103 15.02 13.37 -8.67
N GLN A 104 15.53 12.27 -9.22
CA GLN A 104 16.84 12.16 -9.84
C GLN A 104 16.69 11.54 -11.24
N ASN A 105 17.14 12.27 -12.26
CA ASN A 105 17.04 11.86 -13.66
C ASN A 105 15.59 11.55 -14.07
N GLY A 106 14.65 12.42 -13.68
CA GLY A 106 13.22 12.25 -13.95
C GLY A 106 12.52 11.14 -13.18
N ARG A 107 13.18 10.51 -12.20
CA ARG A 107 12.66 9.35 -11.46
C ARG A 107 12.73 9.59 -9.95
N LEU A 108 11.72 9.11 -9.23
CA LEU A 108 11.75 9.03 -7.77
C LEU A 108 12.76 7.96 -7.33
N ARG A 109 13.74 8.38 -6.54
CA ARG A 109 14.74 7.52 -5.91
C ARG A 109 14.58 7.62 -4.40
N GLY A 110 14.49 6.47 -3.75
CA GLY A 110 14.36 6.39 -2.31
C GLY A 110 15.59 6.90 -1.60
N LEU A 111 15.37 7.80 -0.64
CA LEU A 111 16.39 8.28 0.29
C LEU A 111 16.25 7.60 1.65
N GLU A 112 15.01 7.44 2.11
CA GLU A 112 14.70 6.78 3.38
C GLU A 112 13.56 5.77 3.19
N GLN A 113 13.59 4.68 3.95
CA GLN A 113 12.58 3.62 3.88
C GLN A 113 11.44 3.83 4.86
N ARG A 114 11.65 4.61 5.93
CA ARG A 114 10.61 4.94 6.88
C ARG A 114 10.94 6.24 7.60
N ILE A 115 10.03 7.19 7.49
CA ILE A 115 9.96 8.35 8.38
C ILE A 115 8.66 8.20 9.15
N ASP A 116 8.75 8.11 10.47
CA ASP A 116 7.59 8.14 11.35
C ASP A 116 7.15 9.61 11.51
N LEU A 117 5.91 9.90 11.13
CA LEU A 117 5.35 11.26 11.23
C LEU A 117 4.91 11.63 12.65
N LEU A 118 4.81 10.63 13.53
CA LEU A 118 4.49 10.78 14.94
C LEU A 118 5.63 10.18 15.79
N PRO A 119 5.96 10.80 16.93
CA PRO A 119 7.02 10.35 17.83
C PRO A 119 6.74 9.02 18.53
#